data_AF-X0XLA7-F1
#
_entry.id   AF-X0XLA7-F1
#
_cell.length_a   1.000
_cell.length_b   1.000
_cell.length_c   1.000
_cell.angle_alpha   90.00
_cell.angle_beta   90.00
_cell.angle_gamma   90.00
#
_symmetry.space_group_name_H-M   'P 1'
#
loop_
_entity.id
_entity.type
_entity.pdbx_description
1 polymer ?
#
loop_
_entity_poly.entity_id
_entity_poly.type
_entity_poly.pdbx_seq_one_letter_code
_entity_poly.pdbx_strand_id
1 'polypeptide(L)'
;SDQTDQGLIKLIPFASREDATQALVRRDVSEYIIISSDYTSSGTIQRYTLAKELGIPSITAYFIESFLTWNLLKDDVSPEIITSIVSPLKLEVTRLDENGDIAQEQGNIGNIIIPFIFAFLLSMAFMFGTNSLISGLGEEKESRLIQVLLSSVSVRQLLIAKVLALGAAGLLQVLIWLISAPLLLSLASSSFGGFLSDIQIPPNFLVLGIVYFILGYLLFAVLSVGLGGISSSTTEAHNLSMFYILAGFIPLWFFA
;
A
#
# COMPACT_ATOMS: atom_id res chain seq x y z
N SER A 1 17.71 -2.01 26.44
CA SER A 1 16.97 -2.19 25.17
C SER A 1 17.95 -1.84 24.07
N ASP A 2 18.47 -2.86 23.38
CA ASP A 2 19.54 -2.70 22.39
C ASP A 2 18.90 -2.17 21.11
N GLN A 3 19.14 -0.90 20.76
CA GLN A 3 18.56 -0.25 19.56
C GLN A 3 19.27 -0.70 18.26
N THR A 4 19.62 -1.97 18.18
CA THR A 4 20.20 -2.61 16.99
C THR A 4 19.12 -2.98 15.97
N ASP A 5 17.84 -2.88 16.33
CA ASP A 5 16.70 -3.19 15.47
C ASP A 5 15.65 -2.07 15.53
N GLN A 6 15.67 -1.17 14.54
CA GLN A 6 14.69 -0.09 14.38
C GLN A 6 13.68 -0.36 13.25
N GLY A 7 13.50 -1.62 12.83
CA GLY A 7 12.51 -2.06 11.84
C GLY A 7 12.83 -1.68 10.38
N LEU A 8 13.47 -0.54 10.13
CA LEU A 8 13.93 -0.10 8.80
C LEU A 8 15.43 -0.37 8.57
N ILE A 9 16.23 -0.44 9.64
CA ILE A 9 17.67 -0.74 9.60
C ILE A 9 18.03 -1.67 10.75
N LYS A 10 18.87 -2.67 10.46
CA LYS A 10 19.43 -3.61 11.43
C LYS A 10 20.93 -3.42 11.53
N LEU A 11 21.42 -3.11 12.73
CA LEU A 11 22.84 -2.95 13.02
C LEU A 11 23.42 -4.28 13.50
N ILE A 12 24.47 -4.75 12.83
CA ILE A 12 25.14 -6.01 13.14
C ILE A 12 26.57 -5.70 13.59
N PRO A 13 26.97 -6.07 14.82
CA PRO A 13 28.34 -5.87 15.26
C PRO A 13 29.28 -6.86 14.54
N PHE A 14 30.40 -6.34 14.05
CA PHE A 14 31.49 -7.14 13.49
C PHE A 14 32.74 -6.98 14.33
N ALA A 15 33.46 -8.08 14.57
CA ALA A 15 34.68 -8.09 15.38
C ALA A 15 35.92 -7.57 14.64
N SER A 16 35.92 -7.64 13.31
CA SER A 16 37.01 -7.18 12.46
C SER A 16 36.52 -6.41 11.24
N ARG A 17 37.39 -5.55 10.71
CA ARG A 17 37.13 -4.79 9.48
C ARG A 17 37.05 -5.72 8.27
N GLU A 18 37.88 -6.75 8.25
CA GLU A 18 37.94 -7.75 7.20
C GLU A 18 36.62 -8.51 7.10
N ASP A 19 36.03 -8.92 8.23
CA ASP A 19 34.74 -9.60 8.26
C ASP A 19 33.61 -8.70 7.75
N ALA A 20 33.58 -7.44 8.19
CA ALA A 20 32.60 -6.45 7.74
C ALA A 20 32.73 -6.18 6.23
N THR A 21 33.97 -6.11 5.72
CA THR A 21 34.23 -5.92 4.28
C THR A 21 33.77 -7.12 3.47
N GLN A 22 34.00 -8.35 3.95
CA GLN A 22 33.51 -9.54 3.28
C GLN A 22 31.98 -9.64 3.30
N ALA A 23 31.33 -9.25 4.40
CA ALA A 23 29.88 -9.20 4.49
C ALA A 23 29.30 -8.16 3.51
N LEU A 24 29.95 -7.00 3.37
CA LEU A 24 29.56 -5.97 2.40
C LEU A 24 29.69 -6.47 0.95
N VAL A 25 30.82 -7.11 0.61
CA VAL A 25 31.04 -7.66 -0.74
C VAL A 25 30.07 -8.79 -1.07
N ARG A 26 29.73 -9.63 -0.08
CA ARG A 26 28.70 -10.69 -0.21
C ARG A 26 27.27 -10.15 -0.29
N ARG A 27 27.06 -8.85 -0.04
CA ARG A 27 25.76 -8.18 0.08
C ARG A 27 24.92 -8.68 1.25
N ASP A 28 25.56 -9.24 2.28
CA ASP A 28 24.91 -9.59 3.55
C ASP A 28 24.56 -8.32 4.34
N VAL A 29 25.34 -7.26 4.15
CA VAL A 29 25.08 -5.91 4.65
C VAL A 29 25.20 -4.89 3.51
N SER A 30 24.42 -3.82 3.58
CA SER A 30 24.41 -2.77 2.54
C SER A 30 25.55 -1.77 2.72
N GLU A 31 25.96 -1.53 3.97
CA GLU A 31 27.01 -0.60 4.35
C GLU A 31 27.57 -0.99 5.72
N TYR A 32 28.80 -0.56 6.03
CA TYR A 32 29.35 -0.66 7.38
C TYR A 32 30.03 0.65 7.80
N ILE A 33 30.02 0.91 9.10
CA ILE A 33 30.65 2.08 9.72
C ILE A 33 31.73 1.63 10.71
N ILE A 34 32.82 2.38 10.77
CA ILE A 34 33.87 2.22 11.79
C ILE A 34 33.82 3.43 12.71
N ILE A 35 33.51 3.16 13.98
CA ILE A 35 33.55 4.14 15.06
C ILE A 35 34.88 3.97 15.78
N SER A 36 35.78 4.93 15.61
CA SER A 36 37.09 4.91 16.27
C SER A 36 36.95 5.11 17.78
N SER A 37 37.88 4.57 18.57
CA SER A 37 37.87 4.72 20.04
C SER A 37 38.06 6.17 20.50
N ASP A 38 38.63 7.03 19.65
CA ASP A 38 38.81 8.46 19.87
C ASP A 38 37.64 9.31 19.36
N TYR A 39 36.52 8.70 18.96
CA TYR A 39 35.38 9.39 18.34
C TYR A 39 34.87 10.60 19.14
N THR A 40 34.87 10.53 20.48
CA THR A 40 34.45 11.65 21.34
C THR A 40 35.35 12.88 21.23
N SER A 41 36.58 12.71 20.73
CA SER A 41 37.55 13.78 20.51
C SER A 41 37.73 14.12 19.02
N SER A 42 37.69 13.12 18.13
CA SER A 42 37.91 13.29 16.69
C SER A 42 36.65 13.59 15.89
N GLY A 43 35.46 13.25 16.42
CA GLY A 43 34.16 13.41 15.76
C GLY A 43 34.01 12.67 14.44
N THR A 44 34.96 11.80 14.07
CA THR A 44 35.07 11.24 12.72
C THR A 44 34.62 9.78 12.69
N ILE A 45 33.78 9.43 11.71
CA ILE A 45 33.31 8.08 11.45
C ILE A 45 33.62 7.73 9.99
N GLN A 46 34.13 6.52 9.77
CA GLN A 46 34.42 6.04 8.42
C GLN A 46 33.29 5.14 7.95
N ARG A 47 32.57 5.57 6.91
CA ARG A 47 31.49 4.80 6.25
C ARG A 47 32.01 4.15 4.98
N TYR A 48 31.65 2.90 4.77
CA TYR A 48 31.99 2.11 3.58
C TYR A 48 30.71 1.55 2.94
N THR A 49 30.54 1.80 1.65
CA THR A 49 29.39 1.34 0.84
C THR A 49 29.85 0.93 -0.55
N LEU A 50 29.11 0.02 -1.19
CA LEU A 50 29.29 -0.34 -2.60
C LEU A 50 28.47 0.56 -3.54
N ALA A 51 27.54 1.34 -3.00
CA ALA A 51 26.72 2.25 -3.78
C ALA A 51 27.54 3.47 -4.23
N LYS A 52 27.32 3.91 -5.48
CA LYS A 52 27.94 5.11 -6.02
C LYS A 52 27.12 6.33 -5.60
N GLU A 53 27.53 6.97 -4.51
CA GLU A 53 26.82 8.10 -3.91
C GLU A 53 27.71 9.36 -3.90
N LEU A 54 27.11 10.53 -4.11
CA LEU A 54 27.81 11.83 -3.99
C LEU A 54 27.86 12.36 -2.54
N GLY A 55 27.09 11.76 -1.64
CA GLY A 55 26.97 12.16 -0.24
C GLY A 55 26.14 11.15 0.55
N ILE A 56 26.09 11.29 1.86
CA ILE A 56 25.34 10.37 2.73
C ILE A 56 23.83 10.63 2.57
N PRO A 57 23.00 9.61 2.33
CA PRO A 57 21.54 9.76 2.32
C PRO A 57 21.03 10.31 3.65
N SER A 58 20.06 11.23 3.64
CA SER A 58 19.55 11.89 4.85
C SER A 58 19.01 10.91 5.89
N ILE A 59 18.35 9.84 5.44
CA ILE A 59 17.84 8.78 6.31
C ILE A 59 18.99 8.05 7.03
N THR A 60 20.06 7.71 6.31
CA THR A 60 21.24 7.04 6.85
C THR A 60 21.97 7.94 7.86
N ALA A 61 22.14 9.23 7.53
CA ALA A 61 22.75 10.20 8.44
C ALA A 61 21.96 10.29 9.75
N TYR A 62 20.63 10.44 9.67
CA TYR A 62 19.75 10.47 10.83
C TYR A 62 19.90 9.22 11.71
N PHE A 63 19.93 8.02 11.12
CA PHE A 63 20.08 6.79 11.88
C PHE A 63 21.44 6.68 12.59
N ILE A 64 22.53 7.06 11.90
CA ILE A 64 23.87 7.06 12.48
C ILE A 64 23.93 8.03 13.66
N GLU A 65 23.46 9.27 13.48
CA GLU A 65 23.42 10.29 14.53
C GLU A 65 22.56 9.86 15.73
N SER A 66 21.39 9.28 15.46
CA SER A 66 20.49 8.74 16.49
C SER A 66 21.14 7.63 17.30
N PHE A 67 21.80 6.68 16.62
CA PHE A 67 22.48 5.56 17.27
C PHE A 67 23.65 6.03 18.15
N LEU A 68 24.44 6.99 17.67
CA LEU A 68 25.57 7.55 18.41
C LEU A 68 25.08 8.33 19.63
N THR A 69 24.10 9.21 19.44
CA THR A 69 23.51 10.00 20.53
C THR A 69 22.95 9.09 21.62
N TRP A 70 22.23 8.04 21.23
CA TRP A 70 21.72 7.06 22.17
C TRP A 70 22.84 6.34 22.94
N ASN A 71 23.86 5.84 22.25
CA ASN A 71 24.94 5.09 22.91
C ASN A 71 25.88 5.95 23.74
N LEU A 72 26.02 7.23 23.42
CA LEU A 72 26.81 8.18 24.22
C LEU A 72 26.09 8.63 25.48
N LEU A 73 24.75 8.69 25.47
CA LEU A 73 23.98 9.27 26.57
C LEU A 73 23.25 8.23 27.43
N LYS A 74 23.09 6.97 26.97
CA LYS A 74 22.31 5.93 27.67
C LYS A 74 22.75 5.64 29.11
N ASP A 75 24.01 5.88 29.43
CA ASP A 75 24.58 5.55 30.75
C ASP A 75 24.37 6.71 31.76
N ASP A 76 24.22 7.95 31.28
CA ASP A 76 24.15 9.16 32.10
C ASP A 76 22.78 9.87 32.09
N VAL A 77 21.91 9.57 31.10
CA VAL A 77 20.66 10.30 30.85
C VAL A 77 19.47 9.35 30.76
N SER A 78 18.29 9.79 31.24
CA SER A 78 17.08 8.97 31.17
C SER A 78 16.63 8.72 29.73
N PRO A 79 16.07 7.54 29.41
CA PRO A 79 15.65 7.19 28.05
C PRO A 79 14.64 8.17 27.43
N GLU A 80 13.77 8.80 28.24
CA GLU A 80 12.80 9.78 27.74
C GLU A 80 13.47 11.06 27.22
N ILE A 81 14.50 11.52 27.92
CA ILE A 81 15.26 12.71 27.52
C ILE A 81 16.04 12.42 26.24
N ILE A 82 16.65 11.23 26.13
CA ILE A 82 17.37 10.83 24.91
C ILE A 82 16.42 10.78 23.72
N THR A 83 15.21 10.24 23.89
CA THR A 83 14.20 10.19 22.81
C THR A 83 13.78 11.60 22.37
N SER A 84 13.67 12.53 23.33
CA SER A 84 13.38 13.94 23.06
C SER A 84 14.55 14.67 22.39
N ILE A 85 15.79 14.22 22.57
CA ILE A 85 16.98 14.78 21.88
C ILE A 85 17.10 14.22 20.46
N VAL A 86 16.86 12.92 20.29
CA VAL A 86 16.97 12.24 18.99
C VAL A 86 15.81 12.61 18.06
N SER A 87 14.60 12.78 18.61
CA SER A 87 13.41 13.22 17.87
C SER A 87 12.77 14.45 18.53
N PRO A 88 13.41 15.62 18.44
CA PRO A 88 12.99 16.83 19.15
C PRO A 88 11.76 17.51 18.53
N LEU A 89 11.49 17.24 17.26
CA LEU A 89 10.46 17.92 16.49
C LEU A 89 9.24 17.03 16.32
N LYS A 90 8.23 17.26 17.14
CA LYS A 90 6.86 16.82 16.88
C LYS A 90 6.11 17.95 16.18
N LEU A 91 6.40 18.15 14.90
CA LEU A 91 5.76 19.18 14.07
C LEU A 91 4.34 18.74 13.71
N GLU A 92 3.35 19.41 14.29
CA GLU A 92 1.95 19.32 13.85
C GLU A 92 1.71 20.38 12.78
N VAL A 93 1.46 19.95 11.54
CA VAL A 93 1.40 20.86 10.38
C VAL A 93 -0.01 21.41 10.17
N THR A 94 -0.16 22.63 10.66
CA THR A 94 -1.21 23.65 10.48
C THR A 94 -1.56 24.17 9.07
N ARG A 95 -1.92 23.40 8.02
CA ARG A 95 -2.31 24.02 6.72
C ARG A 95 -3.50 24.99 6.85
N LEU A 96 -3.30 26.24 6.45
CA LEU A 96 -4.32 27.29 6.32
C LEU A 96 -4.80 27.38 4.86
N ASP A 97 -6.05 27.78 4.63
CA ASP A 97 -6.59 28.10 3.31
C ASP A 97 -6.27 29.55 2.88
N GLU A 98 -6.71 29.94 1.68
CA GLU A 98 -6.48 31.29 1.13
C GLU A 98 -7.15 32.40 1.95
N ASN A 99 -8.13 32.06 2.79
CA ASN A 99 -8.84 32.98 3.68
C ASN A 99 -8.20 33.04 5.09
N GLY A 100 -7.18 32.23 5.36
CA GLY A 100 -6.52 32.13 6.66
C GLY A 100 -7.26 31.23 7.66
N ASP A 101 -8.28 30.50 7.22
CA ASP A 101 -8.96 29.49 8.03
C ASP A 101 -8.18 28.17 7.98
N ILE A 102 -8.37 27.31 8.99
CA ILE A 102 -7.78 25.96 8.99
C ILE A 102 -8.37 25.20 7.79
N ALA A 103 -7.53 24.86 6.81
CA ALA A 103 -7.96 24.11 5.65
C ALA A 103 -8.50 22.75 6.12
N GLN A 104 -9.76 22.42 5.81
CA GLN A 104 -10.35 21.12 6.16
C GLN A 104 -9.58 19.93 5.54
N GLU A 105 -8.77 20.20 4.51
CA GLU A 105 -7.83 19.25 3.89
C GLU A 105 -6.48 19.19 4.60
N GLN A 106 -6.42 19.46 5.91
CA GLN A 106 -5.18 19.31 6.64
C GLN A 106 -4.78 17.83 6.65
N GLY A 107 -3.66 17.57 5.98
CA GLY A 107 -3.16 16.24 5.66
C GLY A 107 -2.75 15.46 6.90
N ASN A 108 -3.73 14.81 7.53
CA ASN A 108 -3.46 13.53 8.15
C ASN A 108 -3.11 12.57 7.02
N ILE A 109 -2.02 11.81 7.16
CA ILE A 109 -1.64 10.76 6.19
C ILE A 109 -2.83 9.82 5.93
N GLY A 110 -3.71 9.63 6.92
CA GLY A 110 -4.97 8.91 6.76
C GLY A 110 -5.91 9.47 5.67
N ASN A 111 -5.98 10.79 5.45
CA ASN A 111 -6.84 11.39 4.42
C ASN A 111 -6.34 11.10 2.99
N ILE A 112 -5.07 10.74 2.82
CA ILE A 112 -4.49 10.33 1.54
C ILE A 112 -4.57 8.81 1.40
N ILE A 113 -4.22 8.08 2.47
CA ILE A 113 -4.16 6.62 2.46
C ILE A 113 -5.56 5.98 2.37
N ILE A 114 -6.58 6.48 3.08
CA ILE A 114 -7.92 5.87 3.08
C ILE A 114 -8.52 5.89 1.66
N PRO A 115 -8.62 7.04 0.95
CA PRO A 115 -9.19 7.06 -0.40
C PRO A 115 -8.37 6.24 -1.39
N PHE A 116 -7.04 6.23 -1.25
CA PHE A 116 -6.15 5.44 -2.09
C PHE A 116 -6.39 3.93 -1.93
N ILE A 117 -6.39 3.42 -0.70
CA ILE A 117 -6.68 2.01 -0.40
C ILE A 117 -8.10 1.66 -0.88
N PHE A 118 -9.06 2.55 -0.65
CA PHE A 118 -10.44 2.32 -1.07
C PHE A 118 -10.57 2.21 -2.60
N ALA A 119 -9.97 3.14 -3.34
CA ALA A 119 -9.94 3.11 -4.79
C ALA A 119 -9.19 1.88 -5.33
N PHE A 120 -8.11 1.48 -4.67
CA PHE A 120 -7.39 0.26 -4.99
C PHE A 120 -8.27 -0.99 -4.81
N LEU A 121 -8.96 -1.15 -3.68
CA LEU A 121 -9.88 -2.25 -3.44
C LEU A 121 -11.02 -2.28 -4.47
N LEU A 122 -11.56 -1.12 -4.81
CA LEU A 122 -12.59 -0.96 -5.82
C LEU A 122 -12.11 -1.43 -7.20
N SER A 123 -10.92 -0.99 -7.59
CA SER A 123 -10.31 -1.37 -8.86
C SER A 123 -10.04 -2.88 -8.96
N MET A 124 -9.62 -3.50 -7.85
CA MET A 124 -9.40 -4.94 -7.76
C MET A 124 -10.72 -5.70 -7.95
N ALA A 125 -11.81 -5.23 -7.32
CA ALA A 125 -13.13 -5.83 -7.48
C ALA A 125 -13.66 -5.70 -8.92
N PHE A 126 -13.41 -4.56 -9.57
CA PHE A 126 -13.78 -4.35 -10.98
C PHE A 126 -12.99 -5.27 -11.92
N MET A 127 -11.67 -5.38 -11.75
CA MET A 127 -10.86 -6.32 -12.53
C MET A 127 -11.35 -7.75 -12.39
N PHE A 128 -11.60 -8.19 -11.15
CA PHE A 128 -12.11 -9.53 -10.90
C PHE A 128 -13.47 -9.76 -11.58
N GLY A 129 -14.41 -8.83 -11.39
CA GLY A 129 -15.73 -8.90 -12.00
C GLY A 129 -15.70 -8.93 -13.53
N THR A 130 -14.89 -8.07 -14.16
CA THR A 130 -14.71 -8.02 -15.61
C THR A 130 -14.15 -9.32 -16.16
N ASN A 131 -13.09 -9.85 -15.54
CA ASN A 131 -12.48 -11.10 -15.99
C ASN A 131 -13.45 -12.27 -15.88
N SER A 132 -14.18 -12.37 -14.76
CA SER A 132 -15.20 -13.40 -14.56
C SER A 132 -16.37 -13.28 -15.55
N LEU A 133 -16.79 -12.07 -15.89
CA LEU A 133 -17.85 -11.84 -16.87
C LEU A 133 -17.42 -12.25 -18.28
N ILE A 134 -16.23 -11.84 -18.72
CA ILE A 134 -15.72 -12.15 -20.06
C ILE A 134 -15.50 -13.66 -20.22
N SER A 135 -14.86 -14.31 -19.24
CA SER A 135 -14.63 -15.75 -19.25
C SER A 135 -15.94 -16.52 -19.22
N GLY A 136 -16.87 -16.13 -18.35
CA GLY A 136 -18.18 -16.76 -18.25
C GLY A 136 -19.05 -16.60 -19.49
N LEU A 137 -18.88 -15.52 -20.26
CA LEU A 137 -19.54 -15.33 -21.56
C LEU A 137 -18.92 -16.21 -22.65
N GLY A 138 -17.59 -16.40 -22.62
CA GLY A 138 -16.91 -17.33 -23.52
C GLY A 138 -17.36 -18.77 -23.32
N GLU A 139 -17.38 -19.22 -22.06
CA GLU A 139 -17.91 -20.52 -21.67
C GLU A 139 -19.38 -20.69 -22.09
N GLU A 140 -20.21 -19.65 -21.91
CA GLU A 140 -21.60 -19.69 -22.33
C GLU A 140 -21.77 -19.75 -23.85
N LYS A 141 -20.92 -19.08 -24.64
CA LYS A 141 -20.92 -19.19 -26.12
C LYS A 141 -20.60 -20.61 -26.56
N GLU A 142 -19.61 -21.25 -25.94
CA GLU A 142 -19.22 -22.64 -26.21
C GLU A 142 -20.29 -23.64 -25.74
N SER A 143 -20.83 -23.42 -24.54
CA SER A 143 -21.88 -24.23 -23.91
C SER A 143 -23.28 -24.01 -24.51
N ARG A 144 -23.50 -22.96 -25.31
CA ARG A 144 -24.79 -22.67 -25.98
C ARG A 144 -25.26 -23.82 -26.87
N LEU A 145 -24.34 -24.65 -27.38
CA LEU A 145 -24.65 -25.89 -28.10
C LEU A 145 -25.35 -26.94 -27.21
N ILE A 146 -25.02 -26.97 -25.92
CA ILE A 146 -25.61 -27.91 -24.94
C ILE A 146 -26.92 -27.35 -24.37
N GLN A 147 -27.03 -26.04 -24.15
CA GLN A 147 -28.23 -25.43 -23.55
C GLN A 147 -29.44 -25.34 -24.51
N VAL A 148 -29.24 -25.18 -25.82
CA VAL A 148 -30.34 -25.24 -26.81
C VAL A 148 -31.00 -26.62 -26.84
N LEU A 149 -30.25 -27.67 -26.50
CA LEU A 149 -30.78 -29.04 -26.40
C LEU A 149 -31.54 -29.30 -25.08
N LEU A 150 -31.45 -28.43 -24.06
CA LEU A 150 -31.90 -28.76 -22.71
C LEU A 150 -32.79 -27.73 -21.97
N SER A 151 -32.98 -26.48 -22.41
CA SER A 151 -33.44 -25.43 -21.46
C SER A 151 -34.70 -24.63 -21.80
N SER A 152 -35.57 -24.55 -20.77
CA SER A 152 -36.78 -23.73 -20.56
C SER A 152 -36.52 -22.34 -19.95
N VAL A 153 -35.28 -21.86 -19.80
CA VAL A 153 -34.95 -20.53 -19.23
C VAL A 153 -34.29 -19.63 -20.27
N SER A 154 -34.67 -18.35 -20.28
CA SER A 154 -34.16 -17.36 -21.23
C SER A 154 -32.72 -16.92 -20.92
N VAL A 155 -31.87 -16.84 -21.94
CA VAL A 155 -30.46 -16.39 -21.86
C VAL A 155 -30.33 -15.02 -21.18
N ARG A 156 -31.30 -14.12 -21.41
CA ARG A 156 -31.31 -12.78 -20.81
C ARG A 156 -31.41 -12.82 -19.29
N GLN A 157 -32.22 -13.71 -18.73
CA GLN A 157 -32.38 -13.85 -17.28
C GLN A 157 -31.09 -14.38 -16.65
N LEU A 158 -30.41 -15.32 -17.31
CA LEU A 158 -29.13 -15.87 -16.84
C LEU A 158 -28.05 -14.79 -16.74
N LEU A 159 -27.91 -13.95 -17.78
CA LEU A 159 -26.92 -12.87 -17.79
C LEU A 159 -27.17 -11.82 -16.71
N ILE A 160 -28.43 -11.40 -16.50
CA ILE A 160 -28.77 -10.43 -15.46
C ILE A 160 -28.45 -11.02 -14.07
N ALA A 161 -28.83 -12.26 -13.82
CA ALA A 161 -28.53 -12.95 -12.56
C ALA A 161 -27.01 -13.07 -12.33
N LYS A 162 -26.23 -13.39 -13.38
CA LYS A 162 -24.77 -13.49 -13.32
C LYS A 162 -24.12 -12.14 -12.97
N VAL A 163 -24.52 -11.06 -13.63
CA VAL A 163 -24.00 -9.71 -13.32
C VAL A 163 -24.32 -9.33 -11.88
N LEU A 164 -25.54 -9.56 -11.41
CA LEU A 164 -25.90 -9.23 -10.02
C LEU A 164 -25.14 -10.10 -9.01
N ALA A 165 -24.97 -11.39 -9.27
CA ALA A 165 -24.23 -12.31 -8.40
C ALA A 165 -22.75 -11.94 -8.30
N LEU A 166 -22.10 -11.65 -9.43
CA LEU A 166 -20.70 -11.23 -9.46
C LEU A 166 -20.51 -9.84 -8.82
N GLY A 167 -21.47 -8.92 -8.99
CA GLY A 167 -21.46 -7.64 -8.29
C GLY A 167 -21.56 -7.80 -6.78
N ALA A 168 -22.46 -8.67 -6.30
CA ALA A 168 -22.57 -9.00 -4.89
C ALA A 168 -21.30 -9.65 -4.34
N ALA A 169 -20.66 -10.55 -5.11
CA ALA A 169 -19.38 -11.16 -4.75
C ALA A 169 -18.26 -10.12 -4.65
N GLY A 170 -18.20 -9.16 -5.58
CA GLY A 170 -17.24 -8.05 -5.52
C GLY A 170 -17.44 -7.15 -4.30
N LEU A 171 -18.69 -6.87 -3.94
CA LEU A 171 -18.99 -6.09 -2.74
C LEU A 171 -18.58 -6.84 -1.47
N LEU A 172 -18.85 -8.15 -1.43
CA LEU A 172 -18.42 -9.01 -0.32
C LEU A 172 -16.90 -9.05 -0.20
N GLN A 173 -16.16 -9.12 -1.31
CA GLN A 173 -14.71 -9.05 -1.32
C GLN A 173 -14.20 -7.75 -0.68
N VAL A 174 -14.77 -6.60 -1.05
CA VAL A 174 -14.40 -5.30 -0.45
C VAL A 174 -14.69 -5.29 1.05
N LEU A 175 -15.85 -5.79 1.47
CA LEU A 175 -16.21 -5.89 2.90
C LEU A 175 -15.23 -6.78 3.68
N ILE A 176 -14.83 -7.91 3.12
CA ILE A 176 -13.84 -8.81 3.75
C ILE A 176 -12.53 -8.06 3.98
N TRP A 177 -12.04 -7.31 2.99
CA TRP A 177 -10.81 -6.51 3.14
C TRP A 177 -10.95 -5.40 4.18
N LEU A 178 -12.07 -4.67 4.18
CA LEU A 178 -12.34 -3.60 5.14
C LEU A 178 -12.40 -4.09 6.59
N ILE A 179 -12.90 -5.30 6.82
CA ILE A 179 -13.01 -5.89 8.17
C ILE A 179 -11.70 -6.57 8.58
N SER A 180 -11.05 -7.30 7.67
CA SER A 180 -9.86 -8.08 8.00
C SER A 180 -8.60 -7.24 8.14
N ALA A 181 -8.44 -6.17 7.36
CA ALA A 181 -7.26 -5.30 7.45
C ALA A 181 -7.03 -4.73 8.87
N PRO A 182 -7.99 -4.06 9.52
CA PRO A 182 -7.79 -3.55 10.88
C PRO A 182 -7.60 -4.68 11.91
N LEU A 183 -8.27 -5.82 11.74
CA LEU A 183 -8.11 -6.97 12.63
C LEU A 183 -6.69 -7.55 12.56
N LEU A 184 -6.16 -7.79 11.36
CA LEU A 184 -4.80 -8.29 11.15
C LEU A 184 -3.75 -7.32 11.67
N LEU A 185 -3.99 -6.02 11.52
CA LEU A 185 -3.09 -4.97 11.97
C LEU A 185 -3.13 -4.78 13.48
N SER A 186 -4.27 -5.04 14.13
CA SER A 186 -4.38 -5.07 15.61
C SER A 186 -3.59 -6.22 16.25
N LEU A 187 -3.40 -7.30 15.51
CA LEU A 187 -2.59 -8.46 15.92
C LEU A 187 -1.10 -8.28 15.60
N ALA A 188 -0.75 -7.35 14.70
CA ALA A 188 0.62 -6.99 14.40
C ALA A 188 1.21 -6.11 15.51
N SER A 189 2.53 -6.16 15.69
CA SER A 189 3.26 -5.47 16.77
C SER A 189 2.90 -3.97 16.92
N SER A 190 2.99 -3.46 18.14
CA SER A 190 2.62 -2.10 18.58
C SER A 190 3.17 -0.93 17.72
N SER A 191 4.27 -1.13 16.98
CA SER A 191 4.83 -0.14 16.06
C SER A 191 3.97 0.14 14.83
N PHE A 192 3.18 -0.83 14.35
CA PHE A 192 2.27 -0.66 13.21
C PHE A 192 0.82 -0.34 13.64
N GLY A 193 0.38 -0.86 14.79
CA GLY A 193 -0.98 -0.66 15.30
C GLY A 193 -1.29 0.81 15.66
N GLY A 194 -0.31 1.55 16.17
CA GLY A 194 -0.50 2.96 16.57
C GLY A 194 -0.74 3.92 15.40
N PHE A 195 -0.27 3.58 14.18
CA PHE A 195 -0.49 4.41 12.99
C PHE A 195 -1.95 4.34 12.48
N LEU A 196 -2.64 3.23 12.75
CA LEU A 196 -4.00 3.00 12.26
C LEU A 196 -5.10 3.26 13.30
N SER A 197 -4.76 3.35 14.60
CA SER A 197 -5.73 3.70 15.64
C SER A 197 -6.30 5.12 15.50
N ASP A 198 -5.57 6.02 14.84
CA ASP A 198 -6.04 7.37 14.52
C ASP A 198 -6.80 7.48 13.18
N ILE A 199 -6.87 6.38 12.41
CA ILE A 199 -7.56 6.35 11.12
C ILE A 199 -9.03 6.01 11.33
N GLN A 200 -9.85 7.06 11.45
CA GLN A 200 -11.31 6.92 11.48
C GLN A 200 -11.87 7.04 10.06
N ILE A 201 -12.55 5.99 9.58
CA ILE A 201 -13.26 6.06 8.30
C ILE A 201 -14.63 6.70 8.54
N PRO A 202 -14.92 7.89 7.96
CA PRO A 202 -16.21 8.54 8.15
C PRO A 202 -17.34 7.67 7.57
N PRO A 203 -18.48 7.50 8.26
CA PRO A 203 -19.61 6.71 7.74
C PRO A 203 -20.11 7.19 6.37
N ASN A 204 -20.05 8.50 6.11
CA ASN A 204 -20.39 9.08 4.81
C ASN A 204 -19.49 8.56 3.66
N PHE A 205 -18.20 8.33 3.96
CA PHE A 205 -17.26 7.78 2.98
C PHE A 205 -17.63 6.34 2.58
N LEU A 206 -18.09 5.52 3.53
CA LEU A 206 -18.55 4.16 3.24
C LEU A 206 -19.81 4.15 2.37
N VAL A 207 -20.77 5.04 2.65
CA VAL A 207 -22.00 5.16 1.84
C VAL A 207 -21.65 5.58 0.42
N LEU A 208 -20.82 6.61 0.26
CA LEU A 208 -20.31 7.03 -1.06
C LEU A 208 -19.58 5.87 -1.74
N GLY A 209 -18.75 5.14 -1.00
CA GLY A 209 -18.02 4.00 -1.50
C GLY A 209 -18.91 2.90 -2.08
N ILE A 210 -20.02 2.57 -1.40
CA ILE A 210 -21.01 1.60 -1.88
C ILE A 210 -21.70 2.13 -3.15
N VAL A 211 -22.07 3.41 -3.18
CA VAL A 211 -22.71 4.03 -4.35
C VAL A 211 -21.76 4.00 -5.56
N TYR A 212 -20.50 4.40 -5.37
CA TYR A 212 -19.46 4.33 -6.41
C TYR A 212 -19.19 2.89 -6.85
N PHE A 213 -19.23 1.93 -5.93
CA PHE A 213 -19.12 0.51 -6.26
C PHE A 213 -20.24 0.07 -7.19
N ILE A 214 -21.50 0.33 -6.84
CA ILE A 214 -22.64 -0.10 -7.64
C ILE A 214 -22.59 0.55 -9.03
N LEU A 215 -22.36 1.86 -9.10
CA LEU A 215 -22.30 2.58 -10.37
C LEU A 215 -21.12 2.14 -11.23
N GLY A 216 -19.92 2.08 -10.66
CA GLY A 216 -18.72 1.66 -11.37
C GLY A 216 -18.78 0.21 -11.82
N TYR A 217 -19.26 -0.71 -10.96
CA TYR A 217 -19.43 -2.10 -11.31
C TYR A 217 -20.41 -2.28 -12.47
N LEU A 218 -21.57 -1.62 -12.43
CA LEU A 218 -22.55 -1.71 -13.52
C LEU A 218 -22.00 -1.17 -14.83
N LEU A 219 -21.25 -0.06 -14.80
CA LEU A 219 -20.57 0.49 -15.98
C LEU A 219 -19.59 -0.54 -16.57
N PHE A 220 -18.71 -1.08 -15.74
CA PHE A 220 -17.72 -2.08 -16.15
C PHE A 220 -18.37 -3.39 -16.63
N ALA A 221 -19.46 -3.82 -16.00
CA ALA A 221 -20.20 -5.00 -16.40
C ALA A 221 -20.82 -4.84 -17.78
N VAL A 222 -21.44 -3.69 -18.08
CA VAL A 222 -22.01 -3.41 -19.41
C VAL A 222 -20.92 -3.38 -20.48
N LEU A 223 -19.78 -2.74 -20.20
CA LEU A 223 -18.63 -2.74 -21.12
C LEU A 223 -18.08 -4.16 -21.35
N SER A 224 -17.94 -4.95 -20.28
CA SER A 224 -17.46 -6.34 -20.32
C SER A 224 -18.40 -7.24 -21.12
N VAL A 225 -19.71 -7.11 -20.91
CA VAL A 225 -20.73 -7.87 -21.66
C VAL A 225 -20.75 -7.45 -23.12
N GLY A 226 -20.64 -6.14 -23.41
CA GLY A 226 -20.54 -5.62 -24.77
C GLY A 226 -19.32 -6.17 -25.52
N LEU A 227 -18.13 -6.11 -24.90
CA LEU A 227 -16.91 -6.67 -25.47
C LEU A 227 -16.99 -8.19 -25.61
N GLY A 228 -17.45 -8.91 -24.60
CA GLY A 228 -17.62 -10.36 -24.66
C GLY A 228 -18.65 -10.80 -25.71
N GLY A 229 -19.59 -9.92 -26.06
CA GLY A 229 -20.53 -10.12 -27.16
C GLY A 229 -19.87 -9.96 -28.55
N ILE A 230 -19.14 -8.86 -28.75
CA ILE A 230 -18.55 -8.47 -30.05
C ILE A 230 -17.25 -9.24 -30.36
N SER A 231 -16.49 -9.64 -29.33
CA SER A 231 -15.21 -10.30 -29.54
C SER A 231 -15.38 -11.72 -30.11
N SER A 232 -14.41 -12.11 -30.93
CA SER A 232 -14.32 -13.45 -31.51
C SER A 232 -13.75 -14.47 -30.51
N SER A 233 -12.95 -14.00 -29.54
CA SER A 233 -12.33 -14.82 -28.49
C SER A 233 -12.38 -14.14 -27.12
N THR A 234 -12.25 -14.94 -26.06
CA THR A 234 -12.13 -14.46 -24.66
C THR A 234 -10.82 -13.70 -24.44
N THR A 235 -9.74 -14.11 -25.11
CA THR A 235 -8.43 -13.45 -25.07
C THR A 235 -8.50 -12.05 -25.69
N GLU A 236 -9.15 -11.90 -26.85
CA GLU A 236 -9.35 -10.59 -27.48
C GLU A 236 -10.16 -9.65 -26.59
N ALA A 237 -11.24 -10.14 -25.97
CA ALA A 237 -12.03 -9.36 -25.02
C ALA A 237 -11.23 -8.94 -23.77
N HIS A 238 -10.36 -9.80 -23.24
CA HIS A 238 -9.47 -9.45 -22.13
C HIS A 238 -8.45 -8.38 -22.53
N ASN A 239 -7.85 -8.48 -23.71
CA ASN A 239 -6.91 -7.46 -24.19
C ASN A 239 -7.61 -6.10 -24.38
N LEU A 240 -8.84 -6.12 -24.89
CA LEU A 240 -9.65 -4.91 -25.03
C LEU A 240 -10.14 -4.35 -23.69
N SER A 241 -10.38 -5.21 -22.68
CA SER A 241 -10.84 -4.75 -21.37
C SER A 241 -9.78 -3.95 -20.62
N MET A 242 -8.50 -4.24 -20.87
CA MET A 242 -7.39 -3.49 -20.26
C MET A 242 -7.45 -1.98 -20.52
N PHE A 243 -7.96 -1.54 -21.68
CA PHE A 243 -8.04 -0.12 -22.00
C PHE A 243 -8.98 0.65 -21.06
N TYR A 244 -10.19 0.15 -20.80
CA TYR A 244 -11.11 0.84 -19.89
C TYR A 244 -10.78 0.55 -18.41
N ILE A 245 -10.15 -0.59 -18.10
CA ILE A 245 -9.62 -0.84 -16.74
C ILE A 245 -8.59 0.22 -16.40
N LEU A 246 -7.61 0.45 -17.29
CA LEU A 246 -6.58 1.46 -17.11
C LEU A 246 -7.18 2.88 -17.04
N ALA A 247 -8.22 3.17 -17.82
CA ALA A 247 -8.96 4.42 -17.72
C ALA A 247 -9.60 4.62 -16.33
N GLY A 248 -10.02 3.55 -15.66
CA GLY A 248 -10.52 3.58 -14.29
C GLY A 248 -9.48 4.00 -13.25
N PHE A 249 -8.18 3.85 -13.54
CA PHE A 249 -7.08 4.30 -12.67
C PHE A 249 -6.64 5.74 -12.93
N ILE A 250 -7.11 6.39 -14.00
CA ILE A 250 -6.71 7.77 -14.34
C ILE A 250 -6.88 8.76 -13.18
N PRO A 251 -7.99 8.73 -12.40
CA PRO A 251 -8.13 9.63 -11.26
C PRO A 251 -7.00 9.51 -10.23
N LEU A 252 -6.45 8.30 -10.03
CA LEU A 252 -5.38 8.05 -9.07
C LEU A 252 -4.05 8.69 -9.48
N TRP A 253 -3.83 8.91 -10.78
CA TRP A 253 -2.62 9.59 -11.25
C TRP A 253 -2.60 11.08 -10.97
N PHE A 254 -3.77 11.71 -10.76
CA PHE A 254 -3.86 13.13 -10.40
C PHE A 254 -3.71 13.39 -8.89
N PHE A 255 -3.69 12.33 -8.07
CA PHE A 255 -3.43 12.42 -6.62
C PHE A 255 -1.96 12.13 -6.24
N ALA A 256 -1.11 11.82 -7.23
CA ALA A 256 0.32 11.55 -7.06
C ALA A 256 1.20 12.79 -7.32
#